data_AF-A0A9E4KME1-F1
#
_entry.id   AF-A0A9E4KME1-F1
#
_cell.length_a   1.000
_cell.length_b   1.000
_cell.length_c   1.000
_cell.angle_alpha   90.00
_cell.angle_beta   90.00
_cell.angle_gamma   90.00
#
_symmetry.space_group_name_H-M   'P 1'
#
loop_
_entity.id
_entity.type
_entity.pdbx_description
1 polymer ?
#
loop_
_entity_poly.entity_id
_entity_poly.type
_entity_poly.pdbx_seq_one_letter_code
_entity_poly.pdbx_strand_id
1 'polypeptide(L)'
;AQMDNGVRVLVFTGSGRAFCAGDDLKGYRGAKIPGSPLVPEIDHGHDSGIGTYNGLRTISQRVNTAVRSLDKLTIAAINGVAIQTGFSLALACDFRIAARGARMGSATLRFGLLPDEGGQYLLVQLLGVAKTME
;
A
#
# COMPACT_ATOMS: atom_id res chain seq x y z
N ALA A 1 13.45 -9.59 -8.70
CA ALA A 1 14.02 -8.23 -8.85
C ALA A 1 15.29 -8.05 -8.02
N GLN A 2 15.24 -8.12 -6.68
CA GLN A 2 16.43 -7.92 -5.83
C GLN A 2 17.64 -8.77 -6.26
N MET A 3 17.42 -10.07 -6.46
CA MET A 3 18.48 -11.03 -6.82
C MET A 3 18.84 -11.05 -8.32
N ASP A 4 18.26 -10.16 -9.11
CA ASP A 4 18.50 -10.08 -10.56
C ASP A 4 19.30 -8.81 -10.88
N ASN A 5 20.56 -9.00 -11.27
CA ASN A 5 21.48 -7.91 -11.59
C ASN A 5 21.15 -7.19 -12.91
N GLY A 6 20.33 -7.81 -13.78
CA GLY A 6 19.80 -7.18 -14.99
C GLY A 6 18.73 -6.14 -14.69
N VAL A 7 18.06 -6.23 -13.54
CA VAL A 7 17.04 -5.28 -13.10
C VAL A 7 17.71 -4.11 -12.38
N ARG A 8 17.46 -2.89 -12.85
CA ARG A 8 17.98 -1.64 -12.24
C ARG A 8 16.90 -0.78 -11.59
N VAL A 9 15.70 -0.83 -12.15
CA VAL A 9 14.57 0.01 -11.75
C VAL A 9 13.31 -0.85 -11.73
N LEU A 10 12.47 -0.68 -10.71
CA LEU A 10 11.14 -1.23 -10.65
C LEU A 10 10.13 -0.10 -10.84
N VAL A 11 9.17 -0.30 -11.74
CA VAL A 11 8.06 0.63 -11.95
C VAL A 11 6.77 -0.07 -11.53
N PHE A 12 6.09 0.50 -10.54
CA PHE A 12 4.75 0.08 -10.12
C PHE A 12 3.73 0.95 -10.84
N THR A 13 2.70 0.34 -11.42
CA THR A 13 1.56 1.03 -12.04
C THR A 13 0.31 0.17 -11.91
N GLY A 14 -0.87 0.78 -11.98
CA GLY A 14 -2.13 0.05 -11.98
C GLY A 14 -2.64 -0.20 -13.40
N SER A 15 -3.43 -1.26 -13.56
CA SER A 15 -4.17 -1.51 -14.80
C SER A 15 -5.50 -0.73 -14.82
N GLY A 16 -5.88 -0.24 -15.98
CA GLY A 16 -7.12 0.52 -16.15
C GLY A 16 -7.06 1.92 -15.52
N ARG A 17 -8.10 2.26 -14.73
CA ARG A 17 -8.39 3.64 -14.28
C ARG A 17 -7.87 3.99 -12.89
N ALA A 18 -7.23 3.07 -12.19
CA ALA A 18 -6.71 3.28 -10.85
C ALA A 18 -5.30 2.71 -10.73
N PHE A 19 -4.52 3.27 -9.80
CA PHE A 19 -3.23 2.72 -9.42
C PHE A 19 -3.46 1.54 -8.47
N CYS A 20 -4.06 1.80 -7.32
CA CYS A 20 -4.46 0.77 -6.35
C CYS A 20 -5.49 1.36 -5.37
N ALA A 21 -6.60 0.66 -5.20
CA ALA A 21 -7.71 1.09 -4.34
C ALA A 21 -7.57 0.62 -2.88
N GLY A 22 -6.44 0.02 -2.51
CA GLY A 22 -6.20 -0.55 -1.18
C GLY A 22 -6.73 -1.98 -1.04
N ASP A 23 -6.79 -2.45 0.20
CA ASP A 23 -7.18 -3.82 0.52
C ASP A 23 -8.65 -4.12 0.17
N ASP A 24 -8.92 -5.33 -0.31
CA ASP A 24 -10.28 -5.76 -0.60
C ASP A 24 -11.02 -6.17 0.68
N LEU A 25 -11.89 -5.27 1.15
CA LEU A 25 -12.68 -5.48 2.37
C LEU A 25 -13.65 -6.66 2.27
N LYS A 26 -13.99 -7.14 1.08
CA LYS A 26 -14.87 -8.32 0.91
C LYS A 26 -14.16 -9.62 1.28
N GLY A 27 -12.83 -9.66 1.10
CA GLY A 27 -11.99 -10.78 1.51
C GLY A 27 -12.06 -11.06 3.02
N TYR A 28 -12.36 -10.05 3.83
CA TYR A 28 -12.50 -10.22 5.29
C TYR A 28 -13.74 -10.98 5.74
N ARG A 29 -14.74 -11.21 4.88
CA ARG A 29 -15.96 -11.95 5.23
C ARG A 29 -15.91 -13.44 4.87
N GLY A 30 -14.72 -14.01 4.68
CA GLY A 30 -14.56 -15.42 4.28
C GLY A 30 -15.00 -15.69 2.83
N ALA A 31 -15.05 -14.65 2.00
CA ALA A 31 -15.32 -14.81 0.58
C ALA A 31 -14.08 -15.45 -0.08
N LYS A 32 -14.27 -16.61 -0.73
CA LYS A 32 -13.22 -17.20 -1.58
C LYS A 32 -12.85 -16.19 -2.67
N ILE A 33 -11.61 -15.70 -2.63
CA ILE A 33 -11.10 -14.82 -3.68
C ILE A 33 -11.03 -15.67 -4.97
N PRO A 34 -11.70 -15.26 -6.06
CA PRO A 34 -11.66 -16.02 -7.32
C PRO A 34 -10.25 -16.06 -7.90
N GLY A 35 -9.82 -17.24 -8.35
CA GLY A 35 -8.51 -17.45 -8.98
C GLY A 35 -7.52 -18.24 -8.12
N SER A 36 -6.27 -18.33 -8.59
CA SER A 36 -5.17 -18.95 -7.84
C SER A 36 -4.51 -17.90 -6.96
N PRO A 37 -4.50 -18.06 -5.62
CA PRO A 37 -3.82 -17.14 -4.73
C PRO A 37 -2.33 -17.05 -5.09
N LEU A 38 -1.81 -15.84 -5.25
CA LEU A 38 -0.37 -15.60 -5.47
C LEU A 38 0.45 -15.68 -4.16
N VAL A 39 -0.24 -15.69 -3.02
CA VAL A 39 0.32 -15.73 -1.68
C VAL A 39 -0.55 -16.66 -0.80
N PRO A 40 -0.01 -17.22 0.29
CA PRO A 40 -0.80 -18.00 1.25
C PRO A 40 -2.02 -17.22 1.76
N GLU A 41 -3.08 -17.95 2.13
CA GLU A 41 -4.19 -17.33 2.86
C GLU A 41 -3.66 -16.67 4.13
N ILE A 42 -4.11 -15.44 4.34
CA ILE A 42 -3.89 -14.72 5.58
C ILE A 42 -4.96 -15.23 6.53
N ASP A 43 -4.56 -15.97 7.56
CA ASP A 43 -5.46 -16.38 8.64
C ASP A 43 -6.21 -15.15 9.18
N HIS A 44 -7.48 -15.34 9.55
CA HIS A 44 -8.30 -14.27 10.09
C HIS A 44 -7.62 -13.69 11.34
N GLY A 45 -6.97 -12.53 11.17
CA GLY A 45 -6.64 -11.64 12.27
C GLY A 45 -7.84 -10.76 12.63
N HIS A 46 -8.89 -10.72 11.83
CA HIS A 46 -9.90 -9.66 11.88
C HIS A 46 -10.99 -9.84 12.93
N ASP A 47 -10.89 -10.87 13.75
CA ASP A 47 -11.87 -11.27 14.77
C ASP A 47 -11.88 -10.29 15.97
N SER A 48 -10.87 -9.43 16.05
CA SER A 48 -10.72 -8.40 17.08
C SER A 48 -9.94 -7.19 16.54
N GLY A 49 -10.05 -6.05 17.23
CA GLY A 49 -9.30 -4.84 16.86
C GLY A 49 -7.78 -5.05 16.84
N ILE A 50 -7.23 -5.86 17.76
CA ILE A 50 -5.80 -6.14 17.84
C ILE A 50 -5.31 -7.04 16.70
N GLY A 51 -6.13 -8.01 16.29
CA GLY A 51 -5.73 -8.90 15.21
C GLY A 51 -5.85 -8.22 13.84
N THR A 52 -6.79 -7.28 13.65
CA THR A 52 -6.84 -6.43 12.44
C THR A 52 -5.56 -5.62 12.29
N TYR A 53 -5.11 -4.99 13.38
CA TYR A 53 -3.83 -4.28 13.43
C TYR A 53 -2.65 -5.20 13.10
N ASN A 54 -2.63 -6.42 13.67
CA ASN A 54 -1.58 -7.40 13.37
C ASN A 54 -1.56 -7.82 11.89
N GLY A 55 -2.73 -7.98 11.26
CA GLY A 55 -2.83 -8.28 9.82
C GLY A 55 -2.23 -7.15 8.98
N LEU A 56 -2.64 -5.91 9.23
CA LEU A 56 -2.12 -4.74 8.51
C LEU A 56 -0.60 -4.57 8.71
N ARG A 57 -0.09 -4.91 9.90
CA ARG A 57 1.35 -4.96 10.19
C ARG A 57 2.09 -6.07 9.45
N THR A 58 1.55 -7.28 9.35
CA THR A 58 2.25 -8.42 8.74
C THR A 58 2.15 -8.47 7.22
N ILE A 59 1.11 -7.84 6.66
CA ILE A 59 0.83 -7.85 5.22
C ILE A 59 1.24 -6.51 4.60
N SER A 60 0.53 -5.43 4.94
CA SER A 60 0.63 -4.15 4.26
C SER A 60 1.95 -3.43 4.60
N GLN A 61 2.35 -3.40 5.87
CA GLN A 61 3.68 -2.87 6.24
C GLN A 61 4.83 -3.72 5.68
N ARG A 62 4.64 -5.04 5.52
CA ARG A 62 5.68 -5.92 4.97
C ARG A 62 5.95 -5.64 3.50
N VAL A 63 4.91 -5.35 2.71
CA VAL A 63 5.08 -4.87 1.33
C VAL A 63 5.88 -3.57 1.31
N ASN A 64 5.49 -2.59 2.13
CA ASN A 64 6.18 -1.30 2.19
C ASN A 64 7.64 -1.44 2.62
N THR A 65 7.93 -2.28 3.61
CA THR A 65 9.30 -2.55 4.07
C THR A 65 10.11 -3.27 2.99
N ALA A 66 9.53 -4.27 2.31
CA ALA A 66 10.21 -4.98 1.24
C ALA A 66 10.60 -4.04 0.10
N VAL A 67 9.71 -3.13 -0.32
CA VAL A 67 9.99 -2.13 -1.35
C VAL A 67 11.12 -1.19 -0.92
N ARG A 68 11.07 -0.67 0.32
CA ARG A 68 12.09 0.24 0.86
C ARG A 68 13.44 -0.41 1.13
N SER A 69 13.48 -1.73 1.28
CA SER A 69 14.72 -2.50 1.46
C SER A 69 15.35 -2.95 0.15
N LEU A 70 14.75 -2.64 -1.00
CA LEU A 70 15.35 -2.94 -2.29
C LEU A 70 16.64 -2.14 -2.47
N ASP A 71 17.64 -2.76 -3.09
CA ASP A 71 18.86 -2.08 -3.55
C ASP A 71 18.70 -1.50 -4.97
N LYS A 72 17.45 -1.41 -5.44
CA LYS A 72 17.05 -0.97 -6.79
C LYS A 72 16.15 0.25 -6.67
N LEU A 73 16.23 1.15 -7.66
CA LEU A 73 15.35 2.32 -7.71
C LEU A 73 13.89 1.91 -7.96
N THR A 74 12.97 2.57 -7.30
CA THR A 74 11.53 2.28 -7.35
C THR A 74 10.73 3.52 -7.74
N ILE A 75 9.81 3.35 -8.69
CA ILE A 75 8.94 4.42 -9.20
C ILE A 75 7.48 3.99 -9.07
N ALA A 76 6.67 4.78 -8.38
CA ALA A 76 5.23 4.70 -8.45
C ALA A 76 4.72 5.58 -9.61
N ALA A 77 4.31 4.95 -10.71
CA ALA A 77 3.62 5.59 -11.82
C ALA A 77 2.10 5.56 -11.57
N ILE A 78 1.57 6.64 -11.00
CA ILE A 78 0.22 6.73 -10.45
C ILE A 78 -0.75 7.20 -11.54
N ASN A 79 -1.37 6.24 -12.23
CA ASN A 79 -2.30 6.46 -13.34
C ASN A 79 -3.72 6.89 -12.91
N GLY A 80 -4.04 6.88 -11.62
CA GLY A 80 -5.38 7.21 -11.13
C GLY A 80 -5.48 7.22 -9.61
N VAL A 81 -6.53 6.59 -9.07
CA VAL A 81 -6.75 6.51 -7.61
C VAL A 81 -5.65 5.67 -6.95
N ALA A 82 -5.00 6.22 -5.92
CA ALA A 82 -4.10 5.51 -5.02
C ALA A 82 -4.52 5.78 -3.57
N ILE A 83 -5.24 4.86 -2.95
CA ILE A 83 -5.76 5.04 -1.58
C ILE A 83 -5.27 3.91 -0.69
N GLN A 84 -5.15 4.20 0.61
CA GLN A 84 -4.89 3.19 1.63
C GLN A 84 -3.62 2.38 1.31
N THR A 85 -3.66 1.04 1.19
CA THR A 85 -2.47 0.23 0.87
C THR A 85 -1.83 0.63 -0.45
N GLY A 86 -2.65 1.09 -1.41
CA GLY A 86 -2.15 1.64 -2.66
C GLY A 86 -1.40 2.95 -2.48
N PHE A 87 -1.85 3.81 -1.57
CA PHE A 87 -1.15 5.05 -1.25
C PHE A 87 0.13 4.78 -0.47
N SER A 88 0.11 3.88 0.51
CA SER A 88 1.29 3.53 1.31
C SER A 88 2.38 2.88 0.45
N LEU A 89 2.02 2.02 -0.51
CA LEU A 89 2.94 1.49 -1.53
C LEU A 89 3.59 2.61 -2.36
N ALA A 90 2.81 3.59 -2.81
CA ALA A 90 3.34 4.71 -3.56
C ALA A 90 4.30 5.58 -2.73
N LEU A 91 4.01 5.77 -1.44
CA LEU A 91 4.90 6.46 -0.49
C LEU A 91 6.17 5.66 -0.19
N ALA A 92 6.12 4.33 -0.27
CA ALA A 92 7.27 3.46 -0.06
C ALA A 92 8.29 3.47 -1.22
N CYS A 93 7.89 3.92 -2.41
CA CYS A 93 8.79 4.05 -3.56
C CYS A 93 9.78 5.22 -3.39
N ASP A 94 10.83 5.28 -4.21
CA ASP A 94 11.76 6.41 -4.23
C ASP A 94 11.11 7.62 -4.91
N PHE A 95 10.51 7.40 -6.08
CA PHE A 95 9.85 8.42 -6.88
C PHE A 95 8.35 8.16 -7.03
N ARG A 96 7.58 9.25 -7.11
CA ARG A 96 6.14 9.24 -7.40
C ARG A 96 5.87 10.16 -8.58
N ILE A 97 5.31 9.61 -9.65
CA ILE A 97 4.91 10.35 -10.86
C ILE A 97 3.41 10.15 -11.02
N ALA A 98 2.63 11.21 -10.82
CA ALA A 98 1.18 11.13 -10.82
C ALA A 98 0.56 11.76 -12.07
N ALA A 99 -0.43 11.08 -12.65
CA ALA A 99 -1.29 11.66 -13.68
C ALA A 99 -2.01 12.89 -13.12
N ARG A 100 -2.31 13.88 -13.97
CA ARG A 100 -2.96 15.13 -13.55
C ARG A 100 -4.28 14.93 -12.79
N GLY A 101 -5.03 13.87 -13.13
CA GLY A 101 -6.29 13.50 -12.47
C GLY A 101 -6.16 12.47 -11.35
N ALA A 102 -4.94 12.10 -10.95
CA ALA A 102 -4.72 11.14 -9.88
C ALA A 102 -5.26 11.69 -8.55
N ARG A 103 -5.83 10.80 -7.73
CA ARG A 103 -6.33 11.13 -6.39
C ARG A 103 -5.69 10.19 -5.40
N MET A 104 -5.04 10.76 -4.39
CA MET A 104 -4.23 10.02 -3.44
C MET A 104 -4.61 10.37 -2.01
N GLY A 105 -4.47 9.42 -1.10
CA GLY A 105 -4.66 9.69 0.33
C GLY A 105 -5.07 8.48 1.15
N SER A 106 -5.29 8.71 2.43
CA SER A 106 -5.85 7.70 3.33
C SER A 106 -7.32 8.04 3.63
N ALA A 107 -8.16 7.00 3.66
CA ALA A 107 -9.57 7.13 4.03
C ALA A 107 -9.85 6.63 5.46
N THR A 108 -8.83 6.23 6.23
CA THR A 108 -8.98 5.60 7.55
C THR A 108 -9.82 6.41 8.52
N LEU A 109 -9.62 7.73 8.55
CA LEU A 109 -10.38 8.64 9.41
C LEU A 109 -11.89 8.63 9.12
N ARG A 110 -12.29 8.38 7.86
CA ARG A 110 -13.72 8.28 7.50
C ARG A 110 -14.38 7.04 8.07
N PHE A 111 -13.60 6.03 8.40
CA PHE A 111 -14.05 4.76 8.95
C PHE A 111 -13.75 4.62 10.45
N GLY A 112 -13.22 5.67 11.09
CA GLY A 112 -12.81 5.62 12.50
C GLY A 112 -11.66 4.63 12.75
N LEU A 113 -10.89 4.29 11.71
CA LEU A 113 -9.77 3.37 11.82
C LEU A 113 -8.48 4.14 12.09
N LEU A 114 -7.61 3.53 12.92
CA LEU A 114 -6.23 3.97 13.02
C LEU A 114 -5.49 3.60 11.73
N PRO A 115 -4.64 4.49 11.21
CA PRO A 115 -3.82 4.19 10.05
C PRO A 115 -2.56 3.43 10.48
N ASP A 116 -2.37 2.21 9.98
CA ASP A 116 -1.29 1.35 10.47
C ASP A 116 -0.53 0.59 9.37
N GLU A 117 -0.90 0.72 8.10
CA GLU A 117 -0.15 0.08 6.99
C GLU A 117 1.25 0.69 6.77
N GLY A 118 1.66 1.66 7.59
CA GLY A 118 2.92 2.40 7.51
C GLY A 118 2.84 3.66 6.66
N GLY A 119 1.74 3.88 5.94
CA GLY A 119 1.55 5.05 5.07
C GLY A 119 1.67 6.40 5.79
N GLN A 120 1.07 6.55 6.98
CA GLN A 120 1.15 7.81 7.73
C GLN A 120 2.55 8.11 8.27
N TYR A 121 3.26 7.08 8.73
CA TYR A 121 4.67 7.22 9.11
C TYR A 121 5.48 7.77 7.93
N LEU A 122 5.32 7.19 6.74
CA LEU A 122 6.00 7.65 5.52
C LEU A 122 5.57 9.06 5.11
N LEU A 123 4.28 9.36 5.22
CA LEU A 123 3.73 10.66 4.84
C LEU A 123 4.34 11.78 5.69
N VAL A 124 4.44 11.58 7.01
CA VAL A 124 5.11 12.51 7.92
C VAL A 124 6.58 12.70 7.54
N GLN A 125 7.31 11.63 7.20
CA GLN A 125 8.72 11.73 6.78
C GLN A 125 8.87 12.52 5.47
N LEU A 126 7.91 12.43 4.54
CA LEU A 126 7.98 13.05 3.22
C LEU A 126 7.48 14.50 3.19
N LEU A 127 6.45 14.83 3.97
CA LEU A 127 5.79 16.14 3.94
C LEU A 127 6.04 16.98 5.20
N GLY A 128 6.54 16.37 6.27
CA GLY A 128 6.59 16.96 7.60
C GLY A 128 5.24 16.92 8.31
N VAL A 129 5.26 17.14 9.63
CA VAL A 129 4.09 16.99 10.51
C VAL A 129 2.96 17.96 10.12
N ALA A 130 3.26 19.25 9.99
CA ALA A 130 2.24 20.27 9.73
C ALA A 130 1.45 19.98 8.45
N LYS A 131 2.15 19.68 7.35
CA LYS A 131 1.51 19.40 6.06
C LYS A 131 0.76 18.07 6.05
N THR A 132 1.16 17.12 6.89
CA THR A 132 0.49 15.81 7.00
C THR A 132 -0.82 15.92 7.80
N MET A 133 -0.92 16.88 8.72
CA MET A 133 -2.12 17.10 9.53
C MET A 133 -3.23 17.89 8.81
N GLU A 134 -2.90 18.62 7.74
CA GLU A 134 -3.86 19.29 6.85
C GLU A 134 -4.68 18.29 6.02
#